data_AF-A0A2E5AKD0-F1
#
_entry.id   AF-A0A2E5AKD0-F1
#
_cell.length_a   1.000
_cell.length_b   1.000
_cell.length_c   1.000
_cell.angle_alpha   90.00
_cell.angle_beta   90.00
_cell.angle_gamma   90.00
#
_symmetry.space_group_name_H-M   'P 1'
#
loop_
_entity.id
_entity.type
_entity.pdbx_description
1 polymer ?
#
loop_
_entity_poly.entity_id
_entity_poly.type
_entity_poly.pdbx_seq_one_letter_code
_entity_poly.pdbx_strand_id
1 'polypeptide(L)'
;MNMHIFRKYFFFTFLIMFCCLSCQKDELVYDINQLQSSSYNANKNKLKSISQYISIVYANLFQKALSSNELVEITRCIESIGDKEVAHEIVLSNFMNKSDVIIPSDSLMRADLDLFIEETYKRFFVRDITEAEREFFINYLTANPNVSCEMVYMSFALSNEYQFY
;
A
#
# COMPACT_ATOMS: atom_id res chain seq x y z
N MET A 1 4.68 77.43 -21.44
CA MET A 1 5.18 76.22 -20.74
C MET A 1 4.84 75.01 -21.61
N ASN A 2 5.84 74.21 -22.00
CA ASN A 2 5.80 73.31 -23.16
C ASN A 2 4.74 72.19 -23.06
N MET A 3 3.64 72.35 -23.81
CA MET A 3 2.50 71.42 -23.87
C MET A 3 2.89 70.01 -24.39
N HIS A 4 3.95 69.92 -25.20
CA HIS A 4 4.50 68.64 -25.68
C HIS A 4 5.30 67.87 -24.62
N ILE A 5 5.88 68.56 -23.65
CA ILE A 5 6.63 67.95 -22.56
C ILE A 5 5.64 67.37 -21.53
N PHE A 6 4.56 68.09 -21.23
CA PHE A 6 3.49 67.61 -20.34
C PHE A 6 2.77 66.36 -20.88
N ARG A 7 2.52 66.30 -22.20
CA ARG A 7 1.91 65.13 -22.86
C ARG A 7 2.81 63.89 -22.83
N LYS A 8 4.13 64.06 -22.92
CA LYS A 8 5.10 62.95 -22.83
C LYS A 8 5.20 62.40 -21.40
N TYR A 9 5.21 63.27 -20.39
CA TYR A 9 5.18 62.82 -18.99
C TYR A 9 3.89 62.08 -18.67
N PHE A 10 2.73 62.60 -19.06
CA PHE A 10 1.45 61.92 -18.84
C PHE A 10 1.40 60.53 -19.49
N PHE A 11 1.92 60.39 -20.71
CA PHE A 11 1.99 59.09 -21.39
C PHE A 11 2.98 58.12 -20.71
N PHE A 12 4.09 58.63 -20.18
CA PHE A 12 5.06 57.84 -19.43
C PHE A 12 4.51 57.38 -18.06
N THR A 13 3.74 58.23 -17.38
CA THR A 13 3.05 57.87 -16.12
C THR A 13 1.97 56.82 -16.36
N PHE A 14 1.22 56.92 -17.46
CA PHE A 14 0.22 55.94 -17.84
C PHE A 14 0.83 54.57 -18.20
N LEU A 15 2.00 54.55 -18.86
CA LEU A 15 2.74 53.33 -19.18
C LEU A 15 3.26 52.62 -17.91
N ILE A 16 3.76 53.38 -16.93
CA ILE A 16 4.22 52.85 -15.64
C ILE A 16 3.05 52.26 -14.84
N MET A 17 1.88 52.88 -14.89
CA MET A 17 0.68 52.40 -14.18
C MET A 17 0.20 51.03 -14.71
N PHE A 18 0.39 50.75 -16.00
CA PHE A 18 0.06 49.45 -16.60
C PHE A 18 1.04 48.34 -16.21
N CYS A 19 2.29 48.66 -15.86
CA CYS A 19 3.28 47.67 -15.41
C CYS A 19 3.01 47.14 -13.99
N CYS A 20 2.25 47.87 -13.16
CA CYS A 20 1.89 47.45 -11.80
C CYS A 20 0.69 46.51 -11.72
N LEU A 21 -0.02 46.25 -12.83
CA LEU A 21 -1.15 45.30 -12.90
C LEU A 21 -0.72 43.90 -13.33
N SER A 22 0.57 43.55 -13.16
CA SER A 22 1.06 42.20 -13.46
C SER A 22 0.38 41.19 -12.54
N CYS A 23 -0.36 40.26 -13.14
CA CYS A 23 -1.04 39.17 -12.46
C CYS A 23 -0.01 38.30 -11.73
N GLN A 24 0.02 38.37 -10.40
CA GLN A 24 0.76 37.38 -9.61
C GLN A 24 0.05 36.04 -9.77
N LYS A 25 0.80 34.98 -10.07
CA LYS A 25 0.26 33.62 -9.97
C LYS A 25 -0.21 33.43 -8.54
N ASP A 26 -1.44 32.96 -8.38
CA ASP A 26 -1.94 32.53 -7.08
C ASP A 26 -0.93 31.54 -6.49
N GLU A 27 -0.52 31.78 -5.24
CA GLU A 27 0.32 30.82 -4.54
C GLU A 27 -0.44 29.49 -4.48
N LEU A 28 0.14 28.47 -5.11
CA LEU A 28 -0.36 27.11 -5.02
C LEU A 28 -0.18 26.66 -3.56
N VAL A 29 -1.17 26.92 -2.74
CA VAL A 29 -1.28 26.30 -1.42
C VAL A 29 -1.69 24.86 -1.67
N TYR A 30 -0.70 23.98 -1.67
CA TYR A 30 -0.95 22.55 -1.59
C TYR A 30 -1.52 22.27 -0.21
N ASP A 31 -2.81 21.96 -0.15
CA ASP A 31 -3.41 21.43 1.07
C ASP A 31 -2.90 20.00 1.25
N ILE A 32 -1.85 19.86 2.05
CA ILE A 32 -1.27 18.56 2.39
C ILE A 32 -1.96 18.13 3.68
N ASN A 33 -2.78 17.09 3.61
CA ASN A 33 -3.31 16.44 4.80
C ASN A 33 -2.14 15.96 5.68
N GLN A 34 -1.86 16.70 6.75
CA GLN A 34 -0.80 16.35 7.70
C GLN A 34 -1.29 15.24 8.61
N LEU A 35 -0.92 14.00 8.27
CA LEU A 35 -1.16 12.84 9.11
C LEU A 35 -0.04 12.70 10.13
N GLN A 36 -0.40 12.60 11.40
CA GLN A 36 0.53 12.23 12.47
C GLN A 36 0.78 10.72 12.39
N SER A 37 1.82 10.32 11.65
CA SER A 37 2.22 8.93 11.55
C SER A 37 3.45 8.66 12.42
N SER A 38 3.34 7.72 13.36
CA SER A 38 4.51 7.13 14.01
C SER A 38 5.22 6.18 13.03
N SER A 39 6.55 6.19 13.01
CA SER A 39 7.31 5.20 12.25
C SER A 39 7.31 3.86 12.99
N TYR A 40 6.84 2.80 12.32
CA TYR A 40 7.00 1.44 12.82
C TYR A 40 8.25 0.81 12.22
N ASN A 41 9.22 0.48 13.08
CA ASN A 41 10.39 -0.30 12.70
C ASN A 41 10.25 -1.71 13.28
N ALA A 42 9.78 -2.63 12.45
CA ALA A 42 9.59 -4.04 12.83
C ALA A 42 10.90 -4.73 13.25
N ASN A 43 12.06 -4.13 12.95
CA ASN A 43 13.40 -4.73 13.07
C ASN A 43 13.48 -6.15 12.48
N LYS A 44 12.63 -6.42 11.48
CA LYS A 44 12.56 -7.70 10.80
C LYS A 44 13.77 -7.83 9.88
N ASN A 45 14.79 -8.54 10.33
CA ASN A 45 16.10 -8.62 9.66
C ASN A 45 16.50 -10.05 9.31
N LYS A 46 15.71 -11.05 9.70
CA LYS A 46 16.01 -12.45 9.45
C LYS A 46 15.04 -13.06 8.45
N LEU A 47 15.56 -13.41 7.27
CA LEU A 47 14.78 -14.11 6.25
C LEU A 47 14.27 -15.46 6.79
N LYS A 48 12.98 -15.73 6.60
CA LYS A 48 12.36 -17.03 6.91
C LYS A 48 12.91 -18.11 5.99
N SER A 49 13.12 -19.33 6.51
CA SER A 49 13.36 -20.49 5.64
C SER A 49 12.10 -20.82 4.84
N ILE A 50 12.24 -21.54 3.73
CA ILE A 50 11.11 -21.97 2.88
C ILE A 50 10.06 -22.72 3.74
N SER A 51 10.49 -23.66 4.56
CA SER A 51 9.58 -24.43 5.41
C SER A 51 8.89 -23.57 6.47
N GLN A 52 9.57 -22.55 7.02
CA GLN A 52 8.96 -21.59 7.94
C GLN A 52 7.91 -20.74 7.23
N TYR A 53 8.24 -20.21 6.06
CA TYR A 53 7.32 -19.43 5.24
C TYR A 53 6.03 -20.22 4.95
N ILE A 54 6.15 -21.43 4.38
CA ILE A 54 5.01 -22.29 4.03
C ILE A 54 4.15 -22.57 5.27
N SER A 55 4.79 -22.96 6.38
CA SER A 55 4.06 -23.33 7.60
C SER A 55 3.27 -22.16 8.18
N ILE A 56 3.85 -20.95 8.16
CA ILE A 56 3.20 -19.75 8.70
C ILE A 56 2.06 -19.29 7.77
N VAL A 57 2.30 -19.25 6.44
CA VAL A 57 1.25 -18.94 5.46
C VAL A 57 0.08 -19.90 5.61
N TYR A 58 0.35 -21.19 5.68
CA TYR A 58 -0.68 -22.20 5.80
C TYR A 58 -1.47 -22.03 7.11
N ALA A 59 -0.79 -21.79 8.23
CA ALA A 59 -1.46 -21.51 9.50
C ALA A 59 -2.35 -20.25 9.42
N ASN A 60 -1.88 -19.18 8.77
CA ASN A 60 -2.64 -17.94 8.62
C ASN A 60 -3.89 -18.11 7.75
N LEU A 61 -3.81 -18.91 6.68
CA LEU A 61 -4.91 -19.11 5.75
C LEU A 61 -5.92 -20.17 6.21
N PHE A 62 -5.46 -21.25 6.84
CA PHE A 62 -6.30 -22.40 7.18
C PHE A 62 -6.55 -22.57 8.68
N GLN A 63 -5.90 -21.75 9.53
CA GLN A 63 -6.01 -21.79 10.99
C GLN A 63 -5.69 -23.18 11.57
N LYS A 64 -4.82 -23.93 10.89
CA LYS A 64 -4.38 -25.28 11.28
C LYS A 64 -2.93 -25.52 10.87
N ALA A 65 -2.28 -26.48 11.51
CA ALA A 65 -0.93 -26.87 11.16
C ALA A 65 -0.89 -27.66 9.84
N LEU A 66 0.13 -27.40 9.02
CA LEU A 66 0.42 -28.19 7.82
C LEU A 66 1.03 -29.54 8.21
N SER A 67 0.66 -30.62 7.52
CA SER A 67 1.27 -31.93 7.78
C SER A 67 2.73 -31.98 7.34
N SER A 68 3.55 -32.78 8.02
CA SER A 68 4.98 -32.89 7.69
C SER A 68 5.23 -33.44 6.27
N ASN A 69 4.36 -34.33 5.78
CA ASN A 69 4.47 -34.88 4.43
C ASN A 69 4.22 -33.79 3.38
N GLU A 70 3.12 -33.04 3.50
CA GLU A 70 2.81 -31.94 2.58
C GLU A 70 3.89 -30.85 2.62
N LEU A 71 4.41 -30.51 3.81
CA LEU A 71 5.48 -29.53 3.95
C LEU A 71 6.74 -29.92 3.16
N VAL A 72 7.13 -31.19 3.20
CA VAL A 72 8.29 -31.70 2.46
C VAL A 72 8.04 -31.64 0.95
N GLU A 73 6.85 -32.02 0.50
CA GLU A 73 6.48 -31.97 -0.93
C GLU A 73 6.49 -30.55 -1.47
N ILE A 74 5.87 -29.61 -0.77
CA ILE A 74 5.82 -28.20 -1.16
C ILE A 74 7.22 -27.59 -1.14
N THR A 75 8.04 -27.92 -0.14
CA THR A 75 9.43 -27.45 -0.08
C THR A 75 10.23 -27.91 -1.30
N ARG A 76 10.13 -29.18 -1.68
CA ARG A 76 10.79 -29.72 -2.88
C ARG A 76 10.30 -29.05 -4.16
N CYS A 77 9.00 -28.74 -4.24
CA CYS A 77 8.42 -28.02 -5.37
C CYS A 77 9.05 -26.62 -5.50
N ILE A 78 9.12 -25.87 -4.40
CA ILE A 78 9.74 -24.53 -4.41
C ILE A 78 11.22 -24.61 -4.76
N GLU A 79 11.97 -25.56 -4.18
CA GLU A 79 13.40 -25.75 -4.47
C GLU A 79 13.68 -26.15 -5.93
N SER A 80 12.70 -26.74 -6.62
CA SER A 80 12.83 -27.08 -8.05
C SER A 80 12.74 -25.88 -8.98
N ILE A 81 12.30 -24.72 -8.47
CA ILE A 81 12.13 -23.48 -9.21
C ILE A 81 13.24 -22.51 -8.79
N GLY A 82 13.97 -21.95 -9.76
CA GLY A 82 15.07 -21.03 -9.48
C GLY A 82 14.61 -19.70 -8.86
N ASP A 83 13.45 -19.22 -9.28
CA ASP A 83 12.83 -18.01 -8.74
C ASP A 83 11.87 -18.36 -7.59
N LYS A 84 12.27 -17.98 -6.37
CA LYS A 84 11.50 -18.27 -5.16
C LYS A 84 10.23 -17.46 -5.04
N GLU A 85 10.18 -16.24 -5.57
CA GLU A 85 8.99 -15.39 -5.48
C GLU A 85 7.88 -15.96 -6.35
N VAL A 86 8.23 -16.34 -7.59
CA VAL A 86 7.31 -17.04 -8.49
C VAL A 86 6.85 -18.37 -7.90
N ALA A 87 7.76 -19.14 -7.29
CA ALA A 87 7.40 -20.39 -6.63
C ALA A 87 6.42 -20.18 -5.47
N HIS A 88 6.62 -19.15 -4.65
CA HIS A 88 5.70 -18.79 -3.57
C HIS A 88 4.33 -18.40 -4.10
N GLU A 89 4.26 -17.59 -5.16
CA GLU A 89 3.00 -17.18 -5.80
C GLU A 89 2.20 -18.39 -6.31
N ILE A 90 2.86 -19.36 -6.96
CA ILE A 90 2.21 -20.58 -7.46
C ILE A 90 1.64 -21.42 -6.31
N VAL A 91 2.41 -21.59 -5.23
CA VAL A 91 1.97 -22.35 -4.04
C VAL A 91 0.79 -21.65 -3.37
N LEU A 92 0.88 -20.32 -3.22
CA LEU A 92 -0.15 -19.53 -2.58
C LEU A 92 -1.44 -19.48 -3.40
N SER A 93 -1.32 -19.35 -4.73
CA SER A 93 -2.46 -19.48 -5.65
C SER A 93 -3.13 -20.85 -5.52
N ASN A 94 -2.36 -21.93 -5.37
CA ASN A 94 -2.92 -23.25 -5.10
C ASN A 94 -3.66 -23.31 -3.76
N PHE A 95 -3.15 -22.64 -2.72
CA PHE A 95 -3.82 -22.56 -1.42
C PHE A 95 -5.14 -21.79 -1.49
N MET A 96 -5.18 -20.64 -2.17
CA MET A 96 -6.41 -19.86 -2.32
C MET A 96 -7.51 -20.60 -3.10
N ASN A 97 -7.12 -21.50 -4.01
CA ASN A 97 -8.07 -22.35 -4.73
C ASN A 97 -8.67 -23.49 -3.88
N LYS A 98 -8.22 -23.70 -2.64
CA LYS A 98 -8.79 -24.72 -1.75
C LYS A 98 -10.04 -24.19 -1.03
N SER A 99 -11.06 -25.03 -0.90
CA SER A 99 -12.34 -24.66 -0.28
C SER A 99 -12.27 -24.42 1.22
N ASP A 100 -11.22 -24.89 1.90
CA ASP A 100 -11.01 -24.73 3.34
C ASP A 100 -10.23 -23.48 3.71
N VAL A 101 -9.92 -22.60 2.75
CA VAL A 101 -9.28 -21.31 3.00
C VAL A 101 -10.20 -20.38 3.80
N ILE A 102 -9.67 -19.77 4.86
CA ILE A 102 -10.43 -18.91 5.77
C ILE A 102 -10.13 -17.46 5.43
N ILE A 103 -10.89 -16.94 4.47
CA ILE A 103 -10.85 -15.54 4.02
C ILE A 103 -12.24 -14.92 4.12
N PRO A 104 -12.37 -13.65 4.52
CA PRO A 104 -13.66 -12.96 4.48
C PRO A 104 -14.10 -12.77 3.03
N SER A 105 -15.41 -12.62 2.82
CA SER A 105 -15.94 -12.28 1.50
C SER A 105 -15.62 -10.82 1.16
N ASP A 106 -15.61 -10.49 -0.13
CA ASP A 106 -15.43 -9.11 -0.59
C ASP A 106 -16.46 -8.16 0.02
N SER A 107 -17.71 -8.62 0.19
CA SER A 107 -18.75 -7.82 0.85
C SER A 107 -18.44 -7.54 2.32
N LEU A 108 -17.84 -8.49 3.05
CA LEU A 108 -17.46 -8.29 4.45
C LEU A 108 -16.27 -7.34 4.57
N MET A 109 -15.26 -7.49 3.70
CA MET A 109 -14.15 -6.55 3.60
C MET A 109 -14.65 -5.12 3.35
N ARG A 110 -15.60 -4.94 2.41
CA ARG A 110 -16.13 -3.62 2.05
C ARG A 110 -17.09 -3.03 3.08
N ALA A 111 -17.66 -3.87 3.96
CA ALA A 111 -18.53 -3.38 5.03
C ALA A 111 -17.75 -2.59 6.09
N ASP A 112 -16.49 -2.96 6.34
CA ASP A 112 -15.60 -2.27 7.28
C ASP A 112 -14.13 -2.45 6.84
N LEU A 113 -13.65 -1.49 6.03
CA LEU A 113 -12.28 -1.51 5.52
C LEU A 113 -11.25 -1.32 6.64
N ASP A 114 -11.55 -0.44 7.60
CA ASP A 114 -10.66 -0.15 8.73
C ASP A 114 -10.38 -1.38 9.57
N LEU A 115 -11.44 -2.08 9.98
CA LEU A 115 -11.33 -3.33 10.75
C LEU A 115 -10.64 -4.41 9.92
N PHE A 116 -11.01 -4.56 8.65
CA PHE A 116 -10.42 -5.56 7.77
C PHE A 116 -8.90 -5.38 7.65
N ILE A 117 -8.44 -4.16 7.37
CA ILE A 117 -7.02 -3.87 7.20
C ILE A 117 -6.28 -4.12 8.52
N GLU A 118 -6.82 -3.64 9.64
CA GLU A 118 -6.20 -3.82 10.96
C GLU A 118 -6.01 -5.30 11.32
N GLU A 119 -7.05 -6.12 11.14
CA GLU A 119 -6.98 -7.56 11.38
C GLU A 119 -6.04 -8.27 10.40
N THR A 120 -5.94 -7.78 9.17
CA THR A 120 -5.00 -8.30 8.17
C THR A 120 -3.55 -8.04 8.58
N TYR A 121 -3.25 -6.83 9.05
CA TYR A 121 -1.93 -6.46 9.58
C TYR A 121 -1.54 -7.31 10.80
N LYS A 122 -2.48 -7.51 11.74
CA LYS A 122 -2.25 -8.37 12.90
C LYS A 122 -1.99 -9.82 12.49
N ARG A 123 -2.78 -10.35 11.55
CA ARG A 123 -2.64 -11.74 11.05
C ARG A 123 -1.31 -11.99 10.35
N PHE A 124 -0.93 -11.13 9.40
CA PHE A 124 0.25 -11.39 8.58
C PHE A 124 1.53 -10.81 9.18
N PHE A 125 1.48 -9.60 9.73
CA PHE A 125 2.67 -8.89 10.17
C PHE A 125 2.87 -8.88 11.69
N VAL A 126 1.87 -9.32 12.46
CA VAL A 126 1.90 -9.38 13.93
C VAL A 126 2.18 -8.00 14.53
N ARG A 127 1.49 -6.99 14.00
CA ARG A 127 1.59 -5.60 14.44
C ARG A 127 0.31 -4.83 14.11
N ASP A 128 0.21 -3.66 14.72
CA ASP A 128 -0.80 -2.68 14.33
C ASP A 128 -0.36 -1.93 13.06
N ILE A 129 -1.36 -1.49 12.31
CA ILE A 129 -1.18 -0.64 11.14
C ILE A 129 -0.86 0.79 11.58
N THR A 130 0.01 1.48 10.83
CA THR A 130 0.25 2.92 11.05
C THR A 130 -0.81 3.77 10.35
N GLU A 131 -1.04 4.99 10.81
CA GLU A 131 -2.04 5.89 10.21
C GLU A 131 -1.78 6.19 8.73
N ALA A 132 -0.51 6.29 8.31
CA ALA A 132 -0.16 6.48 6.91
C ALA A 132 -0.53 5.26 6.03
N GLU A 133 -0.28 4.05 6.53
CA GLU A 133 -0.66 2.81 5.84
C GLU A 133 -2.17 2.66 5.77
N ARG A 134 -2.88 2.98 6.86
CA ARG A 134 -4.34 2.93 6.96
C ARG A 134 -4.96 3.82 5.89
N GLU A 135 -4.55 5.08 5.84
CA GLU A 135 -5.04 6.05 4.86
C GLU A 135 -4.74 5.59 3.42
N PHE A 136 -3.54 5.06 3.16
CA PHE A 136 -3.19 4.54 1.84
C PHE A 136 -4.13 3.41 1.41
N PHE A 137 -4.34 2.40 2.27
CA PHE A 137 -5.17 1.24 1.93
C PHE A 137 -6.63 1.62 1.79
N ILE A 138 -7.18 2.47 2.66
CA ILE A 138 -8.57 2.94 2.55
C ILE A 138 -8.78 3.66 1.21
N ASN A 139 -7.90 4.59 0.86
CA ASN A 139 -7.99 5.33 -0.39
C ASN A 139 -7.85 4.40 -1.60
N TYR A 140 -6.87 3.50 -1.58
CA TYR A 140 -6.63 2.55 -2.65
C TYR A 140 -7.83 1.61 -2.86
N LEU A 141 -8.34 1.00 -1.79
CA LEU A 141 -9.43 0.03 -1.84
C LEU A 141 -10.78 0.67 -2.19
N THR A 142 -10.97 1.94 -1.82
CA THR A 142 -12.15 2.73 -2.22
C THR A 142 -12.08 3.09 -3.71
N ALA A 143 -10.91 3.49 -4.20
CA ALA A 143 -10.71 3.82 -5.62
C ALA A 143 -10.74 2.59 -6.54
N ASN A 144 -10.45 1.40 -6.01
CA ASN A 144 -10.32 0.16 -6.78
C ASN A 144 -11.30 -0.92 -6.28
N PRO A 145 -12.61 -0.82 -6.59
CA PRO A 145 -13.62 -1.73 -6.06
C PRO A 145 -13.43 -3.18 -6.49
N ASN A 146 -12.75 -3.41 -7.62
CA ASN A 146 -12.49 -4.74 -8.19
C ASN A 146 -11.37 -5.52 -7.49
N VAL A 147 -10.63 -4.89 -6.57
CA VAL A 147 -9.60 -5.59 -5.78
C VAL A 147 -10.31 -6.49 -4.77
N SER A 148 -10.20 -7.80 -4.94
CA SER A 148 -10.83 -8.77 -4.04
C SER A 148 -10.04 -8.94 -2.74
N CYS A 149 -10.69 -9.50 -1.72
CA CYS A 149 -10.03 -9.88 -0.47
C CYS A 149 -8.89 -10.87 -0.72
N GLU A 150 -9.05 -11.79 -1.67
CA GLU A 150 -8.02 -12.75 -2.06
C GLU A 150 -6.76 -12.03 -2.55
N MET A 151 -6.91 -11.01 -3.41
CA MET A 151 -5.78 -10.21 -3.90
C MET A 151 -5.05 -9.49 -2.77
N VAL A 152 -5.81 -8.97 -1.78
CA VAL A 152 -5.19 -8.34 -0.61
C VAL A 152 -4.39 -9.36 0.18
N TYR A 153 -4.96 -10.50 0.56
CA TYR A 153 -4.23 -11.54 1.29
C TYR A 153 -3.02 -12.08 0.52
N MET A 154 -3.15 -12.23 -0.80
CA MET A 154 -2.04 -12.60 -1.69
C MET A 154 -0.89 -11.60 -1.56
N SER A 155 -1.19 -10.30 -1.67
CA SER A 155 -0.16 -9.26 -1.58
C SER A 155 0.53 -9.19 -0.22
N PHE A 156 -0.21 -9.40 0.88
CA PHE A 156 0.36 -9.44 2.22
C PHE A 156 1.28 -10.65 2.40
N ALA A 157 0.84 -11.83 1.97
CA ALA A 157 1.60 -13.08 2.09
C ALA A 157 2.83 -13.13 1.18
N LEU A 158 2.89 -12.33 0.11
CA LEU A 158 4.04 -12.21 -0.78
C LEU A 158 4.97 -11.04 -0.42
N SER A 159 4.50 -10.09 0.38
CA SER A 159 5.27 -8.89 0.75
C SER A 159 6.62 -9.21 1.40
N ASN A 160 7.61 -8.33 1.16
CA ASN A 160 8.92 -8.43 1.78
C ASN A 160 8.82 -8.45 3.31
N GLU A 161 7.97 -7.62 3.92
CA GLU A 161 7.82 -7.64 5.37
C GLU A 161 7.40 -9.02 5.89
N TYR A 162 6.53 -9.71 5.18
CA TYR A 162 6.08 -11.04 5.55
C TYR A 162 7.17 -12.11 5.42
N GLN A 163 8.16 -11.93 4.55
CA GLN A 163 9.25 -12.88 4.39
C GLN A 163 10.28 -12.86 5.52
N PHE A 164 10.25 -11.85 6.41
CA PHE A 164 11.26 -11.66 7.45
C PHE A 164 10.67 -11.79 8.87
N TYR A 165 11.46 -12.30 9.81
CA TYR A 165 11.26 -12.15 11.25
C TYR A 165 11.99 -10.92 11.77
#